data_AF-A0A2G9UID7-F1
#
_entry.id   AF-A0A2G9UID7-F1
#
_cell.length_a   1.000
_cell.length_b   1.000
_cell.length_c   1.000
_cell.angle_alpha   90.00
_cell.angle_beta   90.00
_cell.angle_gamma   90.00
#
_symmetry.space_group_name_H-M   'P 1'
#
loop_
_entity.id
_entity.type
_entity.pdbx_description
1 polymer ?
#
loop_
_entity_poly.entity_id
_entity_poly.type
_entity_poly.pdbx_seq_one_letter_code
_entity_poly.pdbx_strand_id
1 'polypeptide(L)'
;MSCYTCMGRDMENCMHGLTCCKGSCFKLVDEEHDMIVKGCTNDDEEDASMKVRTLDTGLYWVNHEKVKGQSFFCKGSDFCNDSPMLSMFSSLIMPLLLRLIM
;
A
#
# COMPACT_ATOMS: atom_id res chain seq x y z
N MET A 1 3.64 6.22 -14.75
CA MET A 1 2.50 5.72 -13.97
C MET A 1 2.16 6.74 -12.91
N SER A 2 0.89 6.92 -12.58
CA SER A 2 0.43 7.83 -11.53
C SER A 2 0.04 7.06 -10.28
N CYS A 3 0.32 7.59 -9.09
CA CYS A 3 -0.04 6.97 -7.80
C CYS A 3 -0.84 7.95 -6.94
N TYR A 4 -1.71 7.45 -6.08
CA TYR A 4 -2.23 8.25 -4.97
C TYR A 4 -1.14 8.53 -3.94
N THR A 5 -1.11 9.74 -3.39
CA THR A 5 -0.17 10.18 -2.35
C THR A 5 -0.92 10.83 -1.19
N CYS A 6 -1.22 10.06 -0.15
CA CYS A 6 -2.02 10.53 0.98
C CYS A 6 -1.73 9.76 2.26
N MET A 7 -2.17 10.33 3.37
CA MET A 7 -2.19 9.71 4.69
C MET A 7 -3.63 9.73 5.19
N GLY A 8 -4.26 8.56 5.26
CA GLY A 8 -5.56 8.34 5.87
C GLY A 8 -5.39 7.93 7.33
N ARG A 9 -6.20 8.52 8.22
CA ARG A 9 -6.33 8.14 9.64
C ARG A 9 -7.51 7.19 9.80
N ASP A 10 -7.59 6.52 10.94
CA ASP A 10 -8.67 5.59 11.26
C ASP A 10 -8.84 4.50 10.17
N MET A 11 -7.72 4.09 9.58
CA MET A 11 -7.67 3.14 8.46
C MET A 11 -8.49 3.54 7.22
N GLU A 12 -8.74 4.85 7.04
CA GLU A 12 -9.47 5.37 5.89
C GLU A 12 -8.68 5.17 4.59
N ASN A 13 -9.35 4.60 3.57
CA ASN A 13 -8.76 4.48 2.24
C ASN A 13 -8.77 5.83 1.52
N CYS A 14 -7.76 6.65 1.78
CA CYS A 14 -7.63 7.96 1.15
C CYS A 14 -7.39 7.87 -0.37
N MET A 15 -7.99 8.77 -1.15
CA MET A 15 -7.88 8.85 -2.62
C MET A 15 -7.53 10.27 -3.06
N HIS A 16 -6.52 10.86 -2.40
CA HIS A 16 -6.11 12.24 -2.61
C HIS A 16 -4.61 12.31 -2.91
N GLY A 17 -4.19 13.42 -3.53
CA GLY A 17 -2.82 13.64 -3.98
C GLY A 17 -2.44 12.72 -5.15
N LEU A 18 -1.90 13.29 -6.22
CA LEU A 18 -1.53 12.54 -7.41
C LEU A 18 -0.07 12.85 -7.74
N THR A 19 0.73 11.81 -7.97
CA THR A 19 2.11 11.98 -8.40
C THR A 19 2.45 11.05 -9.56
N CYS A 20 3.26 11.54 -10.49
CA CYS A 20 3.91 10.69 -11.49
C CYS A 20 5.05 9.92 -10.83
N CYS A 21 5.00 8.60 -10.91
CA CYS A 21 5.96 7.66 -10.34
C CYS A 21 6.80 7.00 -11.43
N LYS A 22 8.12 6.90 -11.18
CA LYS A 22 9.08 6.18 -12.03
C LYS A 22 9.24 4.72 -11.63
N GLY A 23 9.23 4.43 -10.32
CA GLY A 23 9.28 3.07 -9.79
C GLY A 23 7.87 2.53 -9.56
N SER A 24 7.59 2.10 -8.33
CA SER A 24 6.33 1.46 -7.96
C SER A 24 5.45 2.31 -7.04
N CYS A 25 4.13 2.19 -7.18
CA CYS A 25 3.19 2.72 -6.20
C CYS A 25 3.18 1.84 -4.97
N PHE A 26 2.84 2.41 -3.81
CA PHE A 26 2.63 1.63 -2.59
C PHE A 26 1.39 2.06 -1.82
N LYS A 27 0.87 1.11 -1.04
CA LYS A 27 -0.09 1.29 0.04
C LYS A 27 0.45 0.60 1.29
N LEU A 28 0.78 1.39 2.30
CA LEU A 28 1.28 0.95 3.60
C LEU A 28 0.15 0.99 4.61
N VAL A 29 0.02 -0.07 5.40
CA VAL A 29 -0.94 -0.20 6.50
C VAL A 29 -0.18 -0.26 7.81
N ASP A 30 -0.33 0.77 8.63
CA ASP A 30 0.24 0.91 9.96
C ASP A 30 -0.87 0.67 10.99
N GLU A 31 -0.98 -0.57 11.47
CA GLU A 31 -2.00 -0.99 12.43
C GLU A 31 -1.73 -0.46 13.84
N GLU A 32 -0.49 -0.09 14.16
CA GLU A 32 -0.12 0.43 15.48
C GLU A 32 -0.68 1.84 15.68
N HIS A 33 -0.77 2.61 14.59
CA HIS A 33 -1.25 3.99 14.60
C HIS A 33 -2.60 4.19 13.89
N ASP A 34 -3.26 3.10 13.47
CA ASP A 34 -4.51 3.11 12.69
C ASP A 34 -4.44 3.97 11.42
N MET A 35 -3.42 3.77 10.59
CA MET A 35 -3.20 4.58 9.39
C MET A 35 -3.01 3.79 8.10
N ILE A 36 -3.42 4.42 7.01
CA ILE A 36 -3.08 4.02 5.65
C ILE A 36 -2.26 5.12 5.00
N VAL A 37 -1.07 4.78 4.50
CA VAL A 37 -0.23 5.72 3.74
C VAL A 37 -0.05 5.22 2.32
N LYS A 38 -0.40 6.06 1.34
CA LYS A 38 -0.23 5.79 -0.08
C LYS A 38 0.88 6.67 -0.65
N GLY A 39 1.67 6.11 -1.55
CA GLY A 39 2.72 6.89 -2.20
C GLY A 39 3.38 6.20 -3.38
N CYS A 40 4.54 6.73 -3.74
CA CYS A 40 5.41 6.26 -4.80
C CYS A 40 6.82 6.05 -4.23
N THR A 41 7.51 5.01 -4.68
CA THR A 41 8.96 4.85 -4.49
C THR A 41 9.68 4.91 -5.84
N ASN A 42 10.95 5.30 -5.82
CA ASN A 42 11.80 5.27 -7.01
C ASN A 42 12.30 3.86 -7.34
N ASP A 43 12.21 2.94 -6.38
CA ASP A 43 12.62 1.54 -6.55
C ASP A 43 11.63 0.80 -7.45
N ASP A 44 12.15 -0.06 -8.33
CA ASP A 44 11.35 -0.98 -9.13
C ASP A 44 11.00 -2.23 -8.30
N GLU A 45 10.00 -2.07 -7.45
CA GLU A 45 9.49 -3.16 -6.62
C GLU A 45 8.71 -4.18 -7.47
N GLU A 46 8.71 -5.45 -7.06
CA GLU A 46 7.93 -6.50 -7.72
C GLU A 46 6.43 -6.16 -7.64
N ASP A 47 5.71 -6.39 -8.74
CA ASP A 47 4.27 -6.13 -8.78
C ASP A 47 3.52 -7.08 -7.86
N ALA A 48 2.47 -6.58 -7.22
CA ALA A 48 1.69 -7.31 -6.21
C ALA A 48 2.53 -7.92 -5.07
N SER A 49 3.67 -7.29 -4.72
CA SER A 49 4.52 -7.74 -3.61
C SER A 49 4.19 -7.03 -2.30
N MET A 50 4.56 -7.65 -1.17
CA MET A 50 4.39 -7.07 0.16
C MET A 50 5.71 -7.07 0.92
N LYS A 51 6.04 -5.95 1.57
CA LYS A 51 7.22 -5.79 2.41
C LYS A 51 6.92 -4.95 3.64
N VAL A 52 7.48 -5.31 4.79
CA VAL A 52 7.47 -4.44 5.97
C VAL A 52 8.38 -3.25 5.70
N ARG A 53 7.86 -2.03 5.92
CA ARG A 53 8.62 -0.79 5.74
C ARG A 53 8.37 0.18 6.88
N THR A 54 9.37 1.02 7.11
CA THR A 54 9.27 2.22 7.94
C THR A 54 9.48 3.42 7.05
N LEU A 55 8.56 4.38 7.08
CA LEU A 55 8.71 5.64 6.36
C LEU A 55 9.44 6.64 7.24
N ASP A 56 10.22 7.52 6.62
CA ASP A 56 10.86 8.62 7.32
C ASP A 56 9.89 9.80 7.49
N THR A 57 8.75 9.51 8.12
CA THR A 57 7.70 10.48 8.45
C THR A 57 7.37 10.29 9.92
N GLY A 58 7.66 11.31 10.72
CA GLY A 58 7.33 11.32 12.14
C GLY A 58 5.90 11.78 12.39
N LEU A 59 5.21 11.09 13.29
CA LEU A 59 3.83 11.39 13.69
C LEU A 59 3.83 12.32 14.90
N TYR A 60 3.40 13.57 14.70
CA TYR A 60 3.50 14.61 15.73
C TYR A 60 2.66 14.33 16.98
N TRP A 61 1.64 13.47 16.90
CA TRP A 61 0.71 13.18 17.99
C TRP A 61 1.11 11.97 18.85
N VAL A 62 2.14 11.23 18.45
CA VAL A 62 2.67 10.04 19.14
C VAL A 62 4.19 10.14 19.24
N ASN A 63 4.70 11.15 19.95
CA ASN A 63 6.13 11.30 20.24
C ASN A 63 7.08 11.23 19.01
N HIS A 64 6.62 11.63 17.82
CA HIS A 64 7.38 11.52 16.57
C HIS A 64 7.77 10.08 16.20
N GLU A 65 7.00 9.09 16.65
CA GLU A 65 7.10 7.73 16.16
C GLU A 65 6.94 7.70 14.63
N LYS A 66 7.64 6.76 14.00
CA LYS A 66 7.68 6.66 12.53
C LYS A 66 6.57 5.75 12.05
N VAL A 67 5.99 6.09 10.90
CA VAL A 67 5.04 5.20 10.23
C VAL A 67 5.70 3.88 9.89
N LYS A 68 5.15 2.77 10.35
CA LYS A 68 5.69 1.43 10.12
C LYS A 68 4.57 0.45 9.85
N GLY A 69 4.73 -0.38 8.81
CA GLY A 69 3.64 -1.26 8.42
C GLY A 69 3.95 -2.20 7.28
N GLN A 70 2.96 -3.01 6.93
CA GLN A 70 2.99 -3.80 5.70
C GLN A 70 2.71 -2.91 4.51
N SER A 71 3.63 -2.86 3.57
CA SER A 71 3.53 -2.08 2.33
C SER A 71 3.29 -3.01 1.16
N PHE A 72 2.14 -2.84 0.51
CA PHE A 72 1.81 -3.47 -0.76
C PHE A 72 2.33 -2.60 -1.91
N PHE A 73 3.02 -3.23 -2.86
CA PHE A 73 3.55 -2.59 -4.06
C PHE A 73 2.77 -3.01 -5.30
N CYS A 74 2.56 -2.06 -6.19
CA CYS A 74 1.95 -2.33 -7.48
C CYS A 74 2.54 -1.46 -8.59
N LYS A 75 2.46 -1.97 -9.81
CA LYS A 75 2.88 -1.26 -11.02
C LYS A 75 2.01 -1.62 -12.24
N GLY A 76 2.31 -1.00 -13.38
CA GLY A 76 1.68 -1.32 -14.67
C GLY A 76 0.31 -0.67 -14.91
N SER A 77 -0.28 0.00 -13.93
CA SER A 77 -1.53 0.77 -14.09
C SER A 77 -1.55 2.01 -13.20
N ASP A 78 -2.15 3.09 -13.72
CA ASP A 78 -2.34 4.30 -12.93
C ASP A 78 -3.28 4.03 -11.75
N PHE A 79 -2.92 4.57 -10.59
CA PHE A 79 -3.68 4.49 -9.34
C PHE A 79 -3.89 3.07 -8.81
N CYS A 80 -3.02 2.12 -9.14
CA CYS A 80 -3.09 0.73 -8.67
C CYS A 80 -3.11 0.60 -7.13
N ASN A 81 -2.61 1.61 -6.41
CA ASN A 81 -2.61 1.68 -4.96
C ASN A 81 -3.94 2.15 -4.35
N ASP A 82 -5.02 2.19 -5.14
CA ASP A 82 -6.39 2.36 -4.63
C ASP A 82 -6.87 1.14 -3.84
N SER A 83 -6.41 -0.05 -4.24
CA SER A 83 -6.96 -1.36 -3.86
C SER A 83 -7.42 -1.45 -2.40
N PRO A 84 -8.69 -1.84 -2.13
CA PRO A 84 -9.19 -2.00 -0.78
C PRO A 84 -8.42 -3.11 -0.05
N MET A 85 -8.28 -2.98 1.27
CA MET A 85 -7.45 -3.87 2.10
C MET A 85 -7.82 -5.37 1.92
N LEU A 86 -9.09 -5.66 1.64
CA LEU A 86 -9.63 -7.01 1.42
C LEU A 86 -9.26 -7.63 0.06
N SER A 87 -9.06 -6.84 -1.00
CA SER A 87 -8.74 -7.43 -2.32
C SER A 87 -7.31 -7.95 -2.38
N MET A 88 -6.44 -7.53 -1.45
CA MET A 88 -5.03 -7.94 -1.38
C MET A 88 -4.85 -9.40 -0.94
N PHE A 89 -5.83 -10.00 -0.25
CA PHE A 89 -5.79 -11.42 0.15
C PHE A 89 -6.39 -12.37 -0.89
N SER A 90 -7.12 -11.85 -1.89
CA SER A 90 -7.85 -12.68 -2.86
C SER A 90 -6.93 -13.40 -3.86
N SER A 91 -5.70 -12.91 -4.05
CA SER A 91 -4.77 -13.42 -5.07
C SER A 91 -4.17 -14.79 -4.73
N LEU A 92 -4.20 -15.20 -3.45
CA LEU A 92 -3.65 -16.49 -3.01
C LEU A 92 -4.70 -17.61 -2.91
N ILE A 93 -5.99 -17.27 -2.88
CA ILE A 93 -7.07 -18.23 -2.61
C ILE A 93 -7.64 -18.82 -3.92
N MET A 94 -7.64 -18.05 -5.01
CA MET A 94 -8.23 -18.47 -6.28
C MET A 94 -7.55 -19.69 -6.95
N PRO A 95 -6.21 -19.84 -6.97
CA PRO A 95 -5.59 -21.02 -7.59
C PRO A 95 -5.76 -22.29 -6.76
N LEU A 96 -6.04 -22.17 -5.44
CA LEU A 96 -6.23 -23.32 -4.56
C LEU A 96 -7.64 -23.92 -4.73
N LEU A 97 -8.66 -23.07 -4.87
CA LEU A 97 -10.04 -23.50 -5.14
C LEU A 97 -10.19 -24.12 -6.54
N LEU A 98 -9.49 -23.60 -7.55
CA LEU A 98 -9.55 -24.17 -8.90
C LEU A 98 -8.95 -25.59 -8.97
N ARG A 99 -7.96 -25.91 -8.11
CA ARG A 99 -7.37 -27.24 -7.99
C ARG A 99 -8.21 -28.24 -7.18
N LEU A 100 -9.16 -27.77 -6.39
CA LEU A 100 -10.09 -28.62 -5.63
C LEU A 100 -11.35 -28.98 -6.43
N ILE A 101 -11.61 -28.26 -7.54
CA ILE A 101 -12.79 -28.44 -8.40
C ILE A 101 -12.42 -29.21 -9.69
N MET A 102 -11.13 -29.44 -9.96
CA MET A 102 -10.62 -30.26 -11.06
C MET A 102 -10.19 -31.66 -10.59
#